data_AF-A0A0G0PUB4-F1
#
_entry.id   AF-A0A0G0PUB4-F1
#
_cell.length_a   1.000
_cell.length_b   1.000
_cell.length_c   1.000
_cell.angle_alpha   90.00
_cell.angle_beta   90.00
_cell.angle_gamma   90.00
#
_symmetry.space_group_name_H-M   'P 1'
#
loop_
_entity.id
_entity.type
_entity.pdbx_description
1 polymer ?
#
loop_
_entity_poly.entity_id
_entity_poly.type
_entity_poly.pdbx_seq_one_letter_code
_entity_poly.pdbx_strand_id
1 'polypeptide(L)'
;MPILNKIIKKSKFFPNNPGIYWFSKNGKRIYIGKAASLKKRISSYFRSKDSRINMMVNEADNISFKKTNSVLEAVILEANAIKKYLPKYNIKEKDDRSFVYLVIPKEDFPKPFIARGREVEKYASRSNTFGPYQSYRILKTTLNLVRKIFPFSNCRPYQNKPCFDYQIGLCQGICIGAISKNDYQKNIKNLLLFFKGEHKRLIKKLKRENPEKIFVLHHINDVALINNSKFGNWDFGFGISAQRIEGYDISHFGGKEPVGAMVVFINGAADKSQYRLFKIKNTKNKFDDLAMLEEVLQRRFNHKEWQMPDIILIDGGKNQIVRTKKVLSELNIFIPIVGIAKILGHSGRAYSGDQLVFANVKPSVKKLLISSKIILQQVRNEAHRFAISFQRRRRSKFE
;
A
#
# COMPACT_ATOMS: atom_id res chain seq x y z
N MET A 1 6.56 -25.73 32.16
CA MET A 1 6.71 -26.22 30.77
C MET A 1 5.44 -26.77 30.07
N PRO A 2 4.41 -27.36 30.72
CA PRO A 2 3.28 -27.97 29.98
C PRO A 2 2.35 -26.94 29.29
N ILE A 3 2.19 -25.75 29.87
CA ILE A 3 1.33 -24.68 29.32
C ILE A 3 1.90 -24.10 28.02
N LEU A 4 3.21 -23.82 27.99
CA LEU A 4 3.89 -23.31 26.79
C LEU A 4 3.78 -24.30 25.61
N ASN A 5 3.95 -25.60 25.89
CA ASN A 5 3.77 -26.65 24.88
C ASN A 5 2.34 -26.71 24.34
N LYS A 6 1.32 -26.44 25.16
CA LYS A 6 -0.08 -26.33 24.72
C LYS A 6 -0.30 -25.14 23.77
N ILE A 7 0.28 -23.98 24.11
CA ILE A 7 0.22 -22.77 23.27
C ILE A 7 0.95 -22.99 21.93
N ILE A 8 2.14 -23.60 21.96
CA ILE A 8 2.91 -23.93 20.75
C ILE A 8 2.12 -24.89 19.85
N LYS A 9 1.54 -25.97 20.40
CA LYS A 9 0.69 -26.89 19.64
C LYS A 9 -0.49 -26.17 18.97
N LYS A 10 -1.20 -25.31 19.72
CA LYS A 10 -2.33 -24.53 19.18
C LYS A 10 -1.89 -23.52 18.11
N SER A 11 -0.71 -22.92 18.25
CA SER A 11 -0.17 -21.94 17.29
C SER A 11 0.08 -22.51 15.89
N LYS A 12 0.35 -23.82 15.78
CA LYS A 12 0.60 -24.48 14.48
C LYS A 12 -0.61 -24.41 13.53
N PHE A 13 -1.82 -24.30 14.08
CA PHE A 13 -3.07 -24.20 13.34
C PHE A 13 -3.46 -22.77 12.95
N PHE A 14 -2.63 -21.77 13.28
CA PHE A 14 -2.93 -20.38 12.91
C PHE A 14 -2.78 -20.19 11.39
N PRO A 15 -3.67 -19.43 10.75
CA PRO A 15 -3.67 -19.23 9.30
C PRO A 15 -2.64 -18.18 8.89
N ASN A 16 -2.31 -18.14 7.58
CA ASN A 16 -1.48 -17.09 6.99
C ASN A 16 -2.25 -15.79 6.65
N ASN A 17 -3.49 -15.66 7.12
CA ASN A 17 -4.33 -14.48 6.90
C ASN A 17 -4.01 -13.34 7.88
N PRO A 18 -4.35 -12.09 7.52
CA PRO A 18 -4.37 -11.00 8.47
C PRO A 18 -5.44 -11.23 9.54
N GLY A 19 -5.24 -10.60 10.70
CA GLY A 19 -6.21 -10.65 11.77
C GLY A 19 -5.67 -10.13 13.09
N ILE A 20 -6.49 -10.27 14.12
CA ILE A 20 -6.08 -10.03 15.50
C ILE A 20 -5.92 -11.35 16.24
N TYR A 21 -5.06 -11.36 17.25
CA TYR A 21 -4.86 -12.46 18.18
C TYR A 21 -4.78 -11.92 19.60
N TRP A 22 -4.99 -12.80 20.57
CA TRP A 22 -4.84 -12.46 21.97
C TRP A 22 -4.34 -13.64 22.78
N PHE A 23 -3.51 -13.31 23.75
CA PHE A 23 -3.12 -14.21 24.82
C PHE A 23 -4.06 -13.99 26.01
N SER A 24 -4.45 -15.09 26.65
CA SER A 24 -5.33 -15.08 27.80
C SER A 24 -4.70 -15.82 28.98
N LYS A 25 -5.14 -15.46 30.18
CA LYS A 25 -4.91 -16.18 31.44
C LYS A 25 -6.23 -16.24 32.20
N ASN A 26 -6.66 -17.42 32.61
CA ASN A 26 -7.92 -17.68 33.31
C ASN A 26 -9.11 -17.00 32.62
N GLY A 27 -9.16 -17.11 31.28
CA GLY A 27 -10.20 -16.49 30.45
C GLY A 27 -10.05 -14.97 30.20
N LYS A 28 -9.23 -14.24 30.99
CA LYS A 28 -8.99 -12.81 30.82
C LYS A 28 -7.93 -12.55 29.74
N ARG A 29 -8.20 -11.61 28.82
CA ARG A 29 -7.24 -11.20 27.78
C ARG A 29 -6.14 -10.35 28.40
N ILE A 30 -4.90 -10.82 28.33
CA ILE A 30 -3.73 -10.14 28.92
C ILE A 30 -2.92 -9.36 27.88
N TYR A 31 -3.00 -9.77 26.61
CA TYR A 31 -2.38 -9.10 25.47
C TYR A 31 -3.24 -9.29 24.22
N ILE A 32 -3.35 -8.25 23.40
CA ILE A 32 -4.01 -8.26 22.09
C ILE A 32 -3.03 -7.68 21.07
N GLY A 33 -2.89 -8.34 19.93
CA GLY A 33 -2.10 -7.83 18.81
C GLY A 33 -2.75 -8.07 17.47
N LYS A 34 -2.33 -7.30 16.47
CA LYS A 34 -2.64 -7.51 15.04
C LYS A 34 -1.49 -8.16 14.29
N ALA A 35 -1.82 -8.82 13.20
CA ALA A 35 -0.86 -9.43 12.30
C ALA A 35 -1.31 -9.30 10.84
N ALA A 36 -0.36 -9.15 9.91
CA ALA A 36 -0.63 -9.39 8.50
C ALA A 36 -0.66 -10.88 8.15
N SER A 37 0.01 -11.72 8.95
CA SER A 37 -0.08 -13.19 8.95
C SER A 37 -0.05 -13.63 10.40
N LEU A 38 -1.18 -14.17 10.85
CA LEU A 38 -1.34 -14.69 12.20
C LEU A 38 -0.29 -15.77 12.47
N LYS A 39 -0.09 -16.73 11.56
CA LYS A 39 0.91 -17.80 11.72
C LYS A 39 2.32 -17.26 11.94
N LYS A 40 2.80 -16.39 11.04
CA LYS A 40 4.15 -15.83 11.12
C LYS A 40 4.36 -15.02 12.40
N ARG A 41 3.36 -14.21 12.77
CA ARG A 41 3.41 -13.38 13.99
C ARG A 41 3.42 -14.21 15.25
N ILE A 42 2.62 -15.27 15.35
CA ILE A 42 2.68 -16.12 16.54
C ILE A 42 4.01 -16.86 16.64
N SER A 43 4.54 -17.35 15.51
CA SER A 43 5.86 -18.00 15.49
C SER A 43 7.00 -17.08 15.94
N SER A 44 6.90 -15.75 15.77
CA SER A 44 7.97 -14.83 16.18
C SER A 44 8.07 -14.68 17.70
N TYR A 45 6.98 -14.85 18.44
CA TYR A 45 7.00 -14.79 19.91
C TYR A 45 7.93 -15.85 20.51
N PHE A 46 7.94 -17.05 19.96
CA PHE A 46 8.77 -18.15 20.47
C PHE A 46 10.25 -18.06 20.10
N ARG A 47 10.61 -17.11 19.23
CA ARG A 47 12.01 -16.83 18.87
C ARG A 47 12.53 -15.54 19.51
N SER A 48 11.66 -14.80 20.21
CA SER A 48 12.02 -13.51 20.77
C SER A 48 12.98 -13.66 21.95
N LYS A 49 13.99 -12.80 21.99
CA LYS A 49 14.88 -12.64 23.15
C LYS A 49 14.39 -11.56 24.13
N ASP A 50 13.28 -10.89 23.82
CA ASP A 50 12.70 -9.85 24.68
C ASP A 50 12.11 -10.46 25.96
N SER A 51 12.65 -10.06 27.12
CA SER A 51 12.25 -10.57 28.43
C SER A 51 10.77 -10.27 28.76
N ARG A 52 10.23 -9.14 28.29
CA ARG A 52 8.84 -8.75 28.53
C ARG A 52 7.87 -9.60 27.71
N ILE A 53 8.23 -9.88 26.44
CA ILE A 53 7.50 -10.84 25.62
C ILE A 53 7.44 -12.19 26.33
N ASN A 54 8.59 -12.67 26.78
CA ASN A 54 8.70 -13.98 27.39
C ASN A 54 7.87 -14.06 28.68
N MET A 55 7.83 -12.99 29.50
CA MET A 55 6.93 -12.92 30.65
C MET A 55 5.45 -13.03 30.25
N MET A 56 5.02 -12.29 29.23
CA MET A 56 3.63 -12.30 28.75
C MET A 56 3.23 -13.68 28.21
N VAL A 57 4.10 -14.30 27.41
CA VAL A 57 3.86 -15.63 26.84
C VAL A 57 3.85 -16.71 27.92
N ASN A 58 4.73 -16.61 28.92
CA ASN A 58 4.77 -17.54 30.06
C ASN A 58 3.58 -17.37 31.01
N GLU A 59 3.05 -16.16 31.14
CA GLU A 59 1.86 -15.89 31.95
C GLU A 59 0.57 -16.41 31.28
N ALA A 60 0.55 -16.51 29.94
CA ALA A 60 -0.64 -16.96 29.21
C ALA A 60 -0.89 -18.47 29.36
N ASP A 61 -2.17 -18.86 29.44
CA ASP A 61 -2.61 -20.26 29.38
C ASP A 61 -3.26 -20.65 28.05
N ASN A 62 -3.62 -19.65 27.24
CA ASN A 62 -4.36 -19.83 26.01
C ASN A 62 -4.03 -18.73 24.99
N ILE A 63 -4.16 -19.09 23.72
CA ILE A 63 -4.04 -18.17 22.60
C ILE A 63 -5.21 -18.36 21.64
N SER A 64 -5.77 -17.26 21.15
CA SER A 64 -6.89 -17.27 20.21
C SER A 64 -6.71 -16.19 19.15
N PHE A 65 -7.43 -16.31 18.03
CA PHE A 65 -7.38 -15.36 16.94
C PHE A 65 -8.74 -15.10 16.30
N LYS A 66 -8.80 -14.02 15.54
CA LYS A 66 -9.90 -13.71 14.64
C LYS A 66 -9.32 -13.21 13.31
N LYS A 67 -9.63 -13.93 12.23
CA LYS A 67 -9.25 -13.55 10.86
C LYS A 67 -9.96 -12.26 10.44
N THR A 68 -9.28 -11.47 9.63
CA THR A 68 -9.84 -10.32 8.93
C THR A 68 -9.60 -10.48 7.43
N ASN A 69 -10.30 -9.67 6.63
CA ASN A 69 -10.12 -9.67 5.18
C ASN A 69 -8.96 -8.77 4.72
N SER A 70 -8.49 -7.87 5.60
CA SER A 70 -7.34 -6.98 5.34
C SER A 70 -6.56 -6.66 6.62
N VAL A 71 -5.32 -6.19 6.47
CA VAL A 71 -4.47 -5.65 7.55
C VAL A 71 -5.09 -4.39 8.14
N LEU A 72 -5.68 -3.55 7.28
CA LEU A 72 -6.40 -2.35 7.71
C LEU A 72 -7.56 -2.67 8.67
N GLU A 73 -8.35 -3.70 8.38
CA GLU A 73 -9.39 -4.20 9.29
C GLU A 73 -8.79 -4.72 10.60
N ALA A 74 -7.65 -5.43 10.55
CA ALA A 74 -6.96 -5.89 11.76
C ALA A 74 -6.48 -4.75 12.65
N VAL A 75 -5.98 -3.64 12.08
CA VAL A 75 -5.58 -2.44 12.82
C VAL A 75 -6.76 -1.84 13.60
N ILE A 76 -7.92 -1.72 12.96
CA ILE A 76 -9.11 -1.14 13.60
C ILE A 76 -9.65 -2.09 14.68
N LEU A 77 -9.72 -3.37 14.36
CA LEU A 77 -10.26 -4.37 15.27
C LEU A 77 -9.39 -4.53 16.51
N GLU A 78 -8.06 -4.42 16.37
CA GLU A 78 -7.12 -4.39 17.49
C GLU A 78 -7.40 -3.19 18.40
N ALA A 79 -7.48 -1.98 17.84
CA ALA A 79 -7.74 -0.77 18.64
C ALA A 79 -9.07 -0.87 19.41
N ASN A 80 -10.13 -1.35 18.75
CA ASN A 80 -11.44 -1.56 19.38
C ASN A 80 -11.38 -2.63 20.48
N ALA A 81 -10.60 -3.69 20.28
CA ALA A 81 -10.43 -4.74 21.28
C ALA A 81 -9.57 -4.26 22.47
N ILE A 82 -8.51 -3.50 22.24
CA ILE A 82 -7.70 -2.90 23.32
C ILE A 82 -8.57 -1.93 24.13
N LYS A 83 -9.37 -1.07 23.48
CA LYS A 83 -10.31 -0.18 24.17
C LYS A 83 -11.29 -0.95 25.06
N LYS A 84 -11.81 -2.07 24.56
CA LYS A 84 -12.82 -2.87 25.26
C LYS A 84 -12.25 -3.67 26.44
N TYR A 85 -11.08 -4.28 26.27
CA TYR A 85 -10.56 -5.26 27.22
C TYR A 85 -9.43 -4.74 28.11
N LEU A 86 -8.85 -3.58 27.76
CA LEU A 86 -7.75 -2.93 28.48
C LEU A 86 -6.67 -3.92 28.96
N PRO A 87 -6.03 -4.67 28.05
CA PRO A 87 -5.16 -5.77 28.45
C PRO A 87 -3.89 -5.26 29.16
N LYS A 88 -3.50 -5.96 30.24
CA LYS A 88 -2.35 -5.63 31.10
C LYS A 88 -1.09 -5.29 30.30
N TYR A 89 -0.71 -6.15 29.36
CA TYR A 89 0.55 -5.99 28.62
C TYR A 89 0.48 -4.91 27.55
N ASN A 90 -0.68 -4.65 26.93
CA ASN A 90 -0.82 -3.54 25.97
C ASN A 90 -0.73 -2.16 26.65
N ILE A 91 -1.10 -2.07 27.94
CA ILE A 91 -0.95 -0.84 28.74
C ILE A 91 0.49 -0.68 29.22
N LYS A 92 1.12 -1.77 29.67
CA LYS A 92 2.52 -1.77 30.16
C LYS A 92 3.58 -1.60 29.07
N GLU A 93 3.32 -2.06 27.84
CA GLU A 93 4.23 -1.90 26.68
C GLU A 93 4.31 -0.47 26.13
N LYS A 94 3.62 0.46 26.77
CA LYS A 94 3.60 1.85 26.38
C LYS A 94 4.83 2.55 26.95
N ASP A 95 5.80 2.89 26.10
CA ASP A 95 6.81 3.93 26.40
C ASP A 95 6.10 5.23 26.81
N ASP A 96 6.81 6.25 27.32
CA ASP A 96 6.26 7.54 27.79
C ASP A 96 5.39 8.34 26.76
N ARG A 97 5.13 7.78 25.58
CA ARG A 97 4.26 8.29 24.53
C ARG A 97 2.80 7.93 24.80
N SER A 98 1.93 8.95 24.90
CA SER A 98 0.48 8.80 25.00
C SER A 98 -0.12 8.03 23.81
N PHE A 99 -1.16 7.21 24.06
CA PHE A 99 -2.00 6.67 22.99
C PHE A 99 -2.51 7.79 22.08
N VAL A 100 -2.70 7.45 20.80
CA VAL A 100 -3.27 8.36 19.83
C VAL A 100 -4.65 7.88 19.41
N TYR A 101 -5.49 8.85 19.03
CA TYR A 101 -6.88 8.64 18.72
C TYR A 101 -7.23 9.38 17.43
N LEU A 102 -8.12 8.80 16.65
CA LEU A 102 -8.75 9.50 15.54
C LEU A 102 -10.00 10.20 16.08
N VAL A 103 -10.06 11.51 15.87
CA VAL A 103 -11.15 12.37 16.28
C VAL A 103 -11.88 12.85 15.03
N ILE A 104 -13.20 12.66 14.99
CA ILE A 104 -14.07 13.13 13.89
C ILE A 104 -15.14 14.03 14.51
N PRO A 105 -15.01 15.37 14.40
CA PRO A 105 -15.98 16.32 14.94
C PRO A 105 -17.40 16.12 14.42
N LYS A 106 -18.39 16.50 15.22
CA LYS A 106 -19.81 16.55 14.83
C LYS A 106 -20.14 17.94 14.29
N GLU A 107 -19.68 18.23 13.08
CA GLU A 107 -19.92 19.50 12.36
C GLU A 107 -20.53 19.22 10.97
N ASP A 108 -20.79 20.27 10.20
CA ASP A 108 -21.42 20.16 8.87
C ASP A 108 -20.50 19.48 7.85
N PHE A 109 -19.23 19.85 7.87
CA PHE A 109 -18.17 19.27 7.05
C PHE A 109 -17.04 18.71 7.91
N PRO A 110 -17.24 17.59 8.64
CA PRO A 110 -16.26 17.03 9.56
C PRO A 110 -14.88 16.84 8.95
N LYS A 111 -13.87 17.30 9.69
CA LYS A 111 -12.45 17.11 9.37
C LYS A 111 -11.81 16.12 10.36
N PRO A 112 -11.59 14.86 9.97
CA PRO A 112 -10.87 13.89 10.77
C PRO A 112 -9.44 14.35 11.09
N PHE A 113 -9.04 14.29 12.37
CA PHE A 113 -7.68 14.57 12.81
C PHE A 113 -7.20 13.58 13.88
N ILE A 114 -5.90 13.54 14.11
CA ILE A 114 -5.29 12.64 15.09
C ILE A 114 -4.92 13.47 16.32
N ALA A 115 -5.38 13.03 17.49
CA ALA A 115 -5.11 13.67 18.78
C ALA A 115 -4.41 12.70 19.74
N ARG A 116 -3.66 13.22 20.70
CA ARG A 116 -3.11 12.42 21.81
C ARG A 116 -4.13 12.30 22.94
N GLY A 117 -4.03 11.25 23.76
CA GLY A 117 -5.01 10.96 24.82
C GLY A 117 -5.38 12.15 25.72
N ARG A 118 -4.42 12.99 26.11
CA ARG A 118 -4.65 14.20 26.94
C ARG A 118 -5.48 15.28 26.23
N GLU A 119 -5.45 15.30 24.90
CA GLU A 119 -6.20 16.27 24.08
C GLU A 119 -7.61 15.75 23.76
N VAL A 120 -7.81 14.42 23.78
CA VAL A 120 -9.09 13.79 23.41
C VAL A 120 -10.21 14.23 24.34
N GLU A 121 -9.94 14.41 25.63
CA GLU A 121 -10.93 14.86 26.61
C GLU A 121 -11.58 16.19 26.20
N LYS A 122 -10.81 17.10 25.59
CA LYS A 122 -11.31 18.39 25.09
C LYS A 122 -12.34 18.25 23.97
N TYR A 123 -12.34 17.13 23.26
CA TYR A 123 -13.20 16.90 22.09
C TYR A 123 -14.24 15.80 22.30
N ALA A 124 -14.17 15.04 23.40
CA ALA A 124 -14.96 13.82 23.60
C ALA A 124 -16.48 14.03 23.51
N SER A 125 -16.99 15.17 24.00
CA SER A 125 -18.43 15.51 23.96
C SER A 125 -18.93 15.88 22.55
N ARG A 126 -18.07 16.45 21.71
CA ARG A 126 -18.42 17.04 20.40
C ARG A 126 -17.87 16.27 19.20
N SER A 127 -17.38 15.05 19.40
CA SER A 127 -16.74 14.26 18.36
C SER A 127 -17.03 12.76 18.49
N ASN A 128 -16.76 12.02 17.42
CA ASN A 128 -16.60 10.57 17.47
C ASN A 128 -15.10 10.26 17.58
N THR A 129 -14.73 9.48 18.60
CA THR A 129 -13.32 9.15 18.89
C THR A 129 -13.05 7.66 18.76
N PHE A 130 -12.01 7.31 17.98
CA PHE A 130 -11.57 5.95 17.72
C PHE A 130 -10.14 5.72 18.19
N GLY A 131 -9.88 4.54 18.74
CA GLY A 131 -8.61 4.20 19.40
C GLY A 131 -8.85 3.40 20.67
N PRO A 132 -7.86 3.24 21.55
CA PRO A 132 -6.51 3.79 21.43
C PRO A 132 -5.71 3.06 20.34
N TYR A 133 -4.99 3.82 19.51
CA TYR A 133 -3.98 3.26 18.61
C TYR A 133 -2.60 3.38 19.24
N GLN A 134 -1.81 2.33 19.07
CA GLN A 134 -0.45 2.25 19.62
C GLN A 134 0.57 3.14 18.86
N SER A 135 0.24 3.59 17.64
CA SER A 135 1.19 4.34 16.81
C SER A 135 0.49 5.40 15.97
N TYR A 136 0.98 6.64 16.06
CA TYR A 136 0.59 7.75 15.19
C TYR A 136 0.80 7.42 13.71
N ARG A 137 1.93 6.79 13.38
CA ARG A 137 2.27 6.44 12.01
C ARG A 137 1.28 5.44 11.42
N ILE A 138 0.91 4.39 12.17
CA ILE A 138 -0.13 3.44 11.72
C ILE A 138 -1.41 4.18 11.45
N LEU A 139 -1.88 4.95 12.43
CA LEU A 139 -3.15 5.64 12.32
C LEU A 139 -3.17 6.63 11.16
N LYS A 140 -2.07 7.37 10.94
CA LYS A 140 -1.93 8.29 9.82
C LYS A 140 -1.93 7.57 8.48
N THR A 141 -1.17 6.47 8.34
CA THR A 141 -1.18 5.66 7.12
C THR A 141 -2.56 5.05 6.86
N THR A 142 -3.20 4.47 7.88
CA THR A 142 -4.58 3.99 7.84
C THR A 142 -5.54 5.08 7.39
N LEU A 143 -5.50 6.27 7.99
CA LEU A 143 -6.37 7.39 7.62
C LEU A 143 -6.15 7.82 6.17
N ASN A 144 -4.89 7.90 5.71
CA ASN A 144 -4.58 8.26 4.32
C ASN A 144 -5.08 7.23 3.30
N LEU A 145 -4.98 5.93 3.62
CA LEU A 145 -5.51 4.86 2.78
C LEU A 145 -7.03 4.93 2.70
N VAL A 146 -7.69 5.08 3.86
CA VAL A 146 -9.13 5.17 3.95
C VAL A 146 -9.68 6.42 3.27
N ARG A 147 -8.96 7.54 3.30
CA ARG A 147 -9.31 8.78 2.59
C ARG A 147 -9.47 8.58 1.08
N LYS A 148 -8.78 7.61 0.48
CA LYS A 148 -8.95 7.29 -0.95
C LYS A 148 -10.31 6.62 -1.25
N ILE A 149 -10.92 5.97 -0.26
CA ILE A 149 -12.23 5.29 -0.39
C ILE A 149 -13.37 6.20 0.05
N PHE A 150 -13.15 6.91 1.16
CA PHE A 150 -14.07 7.88 1.75
C PHE A 150 -13.36 9.24 1.80
N PRO A 151 -13.30 9.97 0.67
CA PRO A 151 -12.65 11.28 0.61
C PRO A 151 -13.26 12.24 1.61
N PHE A 152 -12.44 12.97 2.35
CA PHE A 152 -12.89 14.00 3.27
C PHE A 152 -12.07 15.27 3.06
N SER A 153 -12.70 16.41 3.31
CA SER A 153 -12.17 17.73 2.99
C SER A 153 -11.32 18.25 4.13
N ASN A 154 -10.14 18.81 3.81
CA ASN A 154 -9.33 19.59 4.77
C ASN A 154 -9.49 21.11 4.55
N CYS A 155 -9.97 21.53 3.37
CA CYS A 155 -10.19 22.92 2.99
C CYS A 155 -11.37 23.56 3.74
N ARG A 156 -11.54 24.88 3.60
CA ARG A 156 -12.73 25.61 4.05
C ARG A 156 -13.83 25.54 2.97
N PRO A 157 -15.12 25.58 3.33
CA PRO A 157 -16.19 25.64 2.36
C PRO A 157 -16.24 27.02 1.67
N TYR A 158 -16.87 27.07 0.49
CA TYR A 158 -17.21 28.32 -0.24
C TYR A 158 -16.03 29.28 -0.48
N GLN A 159 -14.91 28.76 -0.98
CA GLN A 159 -13.70 29.51 -1.35
C GLN A 159 -13.65 29.90 -2.84
N ASN A 160 -14.67 29.54 -3.62
CA ASN A 160 -14.80 29.82 -5.07
C ASN A 160 -13.64 29.32 -5.96
N LYS A 161 -12.71 28.52 -5.42
CA LYS A 161 -11.60 27.89 -6.15
C LYS A 161 -11.42 26.44 -5.71
N PRO A 162 -11.17 25.50 -6.64
CA PRO A 162 -10.94 24.11 -6.29
C PRO A 162 -9.60 23.96 -5.55
N CYS A 163 -9.59 23.20 -4.45
CA CYS A 163 -8.36 22.88 -3.76
C CYS A 163 -7.62 21.72 -4.44
N PHE A 164 -6.32 21.59 -4.18
CA PHE A 164 -5.50 20.49 -4.72
C PHE A 164 -6.09 19.11 -4.41
N ASP A 165 -6.52 18.89 -3.15
CA ASP A 165 -7.13 17.63 -2.73
C ASP A 165 -8.39 17.28 -3.56
N TYR A 166 -9.15 18.27 -4.05
CA TYR A 166 -10.30 18.04 -4.92
C TYR A 166 -9.84 17.58 -6.31
N GLN A 167 -8.82 18.24 -6.88
CA GLN A 167 -8.26 17.90 -8.18
C GLN A 167 -7.68 16.48 -8.22
N ILE A 168 -7.17 15.98 -7.10
CA ILE A 168 -6.64 14.61 -6.98
C ILE A 168 -7.64 13.60 -6.37
N GLY A 169 -8.91 13.99 -6.18
CA GLY A 169 -9.99 13.10 -5.71
C GLY A 169 -9.97 12.74 -4.21
N LEU A 170 -9.21 13.46 -3.39
CA LEU A 170 -9.17 13.29 -1.92
C LEU A 170 -10.12 14.23 -1.16
N CYS A 171 -10.73 15.19 -1.84
CA CYS A 171 -11.77 16.08 -1.32
C CYS A 171 -12.99 16.04 -2.24
N GLN A 172 -14.18 16.17 -1.67
CA GLN A 172 -15.45 16.16 -2.41
C GLN A 172 -15.89 17.55 -2.88
N GLY A 173 -15.05 18.58 -2.69
CA GLY A 173 -15.25 19.90 -3.29
C GLY A 173 -16.11 20.86 -2.48
N ILE A 174 -16.05 20.80 -1.14
CA ILE A 174 -16.77 21.75 -0.26
C ILE A 174 -16.35 23.20 -0.52
N CYS A 175 -15.11 23.41 -0.98
CA CYS A 175 -14.56 24.72 -1.33
C CYS A 175 -15.28 25.39 -2.50
N ILE A 176 -15.90 24.62 -3.39
CA ILE A 176 -16.60 25.13 -4.58
C ILE A 176 -18.09 24.78 -4.56
N GLY A 177 -18.61 24.27 -3.44
CA GLY A 177 -20.00 23.82 -3.35
C GLY A 177 -20.33 22.57 -4.18
N ALA A 178 -19.33 21.81 -4.66
CA ALA A 178 -19.55 20.64 -5.53
C ALA A 178 -20.19 19.44 -4.81
N ILE A 179 -20.33 19.49 -3.48
CA ILE A 179 -21.04 18.49 -2.70
C ILE A 179 -21.95 19.16 -1.66
N SER A 180 -23.15 18.61 -1.52
CA SER A 180 -24.09 19.02 -0.48
C SER A 180 -23.61 18.61 0.91
N LYS A 181 -24.01 19.35 1.95
CA LYS A 181 -23.80 18.97 3.35
C LYS A 181 -24.29 17.54 3.63
N ASN A 182 -25.48 17.19 3.13
CA ASN A 182 -26.09 15.88 3.36
C ASN A 182 -25.26 14.74 2.75
N ASP A 183 -24.77 14.91 1.53
CA ASP A 183 -23.98 13.86 0.86
C ASP A 183 -22.57 13.73 1.44
N TYR A 184 -21.96 14.85 1.85
CA TYR A 184 -20.71 14.82 2.59
C TYR A 184 -20.88 14.04 3.91
N GLN A 185 -21.95 14.31 4.66
CA GLN A 185 -22.27 13.60 5.89
C GLN A 185 -22.57 12.11 5.65
N LYS A 186 -23.21 11.71 4.53
CA LYS A 186 -23.39 10.28 4.18
C LYS A 186 -22.04 9.59 4.01
N ASN A 187 -21.07 10.24 3.35
CA ASN A 187 -19.73 9.71 3.19
C ASN A 187 -18.97 9.62 4.53
N ILE A 188 -19.07 10.66 5.39
CA ILE A 188 -18.52 10.61 6.76
C ILE A 188 -19.16 9.50 7.59
N LYS A 189 -20.45 9.22 7.45
CA LYS A 189 -21.10 8.08 8.14
C LYS A 189 -20.47 6.74 7.73
N ASN A 190 -20.07 6.57 6.46
CA ASN A 190 -19.37 5.36 6.01
C ASN A 190 -17.96 5.26 6.62
N LEU A 191 -17.25 6.39 6.72
CA LEU A 191 -15.97 6.48 7.45
C LEU A 191 -16.14 6.09 8.94
N LEU A 192 -17.19 6.58 9.60
CA LEU A 192 -17.50 6.23 10.99
C LEU A 192 -17.78 4.73 11.15
N LEU A 193 -18.60 4.13 10.28
CA LEU A 193 -18.87 2.68 10.31
C LEU A 193 -17.60 1.85 10.13
N PHE A 194 -16.69 2.30 9.26
CA PHE A 194 -15.40 1.67 9.04
C PHE A 194 -14.58 1.63 10.34
N PHE A 195 -14.38 2.77 10.99
CA PHE A 195 -13.60 2.85 12.22
C PHE A 195 -14.29 2.24 13.45
N LYS A 196 -15.63 2.12 13.46
CA LYS A 196 -16.36 1.31 14.45
C LYS A 196 -16.11 -0.20 14.31
N GLY A 197 -15.54 -0.65 13.20
CA GLY A 197 -15.38 -2.07 12.89
C GLY A 197 -16.67 -2.74 12.42
N GLU A 198 -17.69 -1.97 12.02
CA GLU A 198 -18.97 -2.48 11.49
C GLU A 198 -18.84 -2.91 10.00
N HIS A 199 -17.75 -3.61 9.65
CA HIS A 199 -17.39 -3.92 8.26
C HIS A 199 -18.48 -4.69 7.50
N LYS A 200 -19.14 -5.68 8.13
CA LYS A 200 -20.23 -6.42 7.49
C LYS A 200 -21.38 -5.50 7.06
N ARG A 201 -21.78 -4.58 7.95
CA ARG A 201 -22.83 -3.59 7.69
C ARG A 201 -22.40 -2.59 6.63
N LEU A 202 -21.16 -2.10 6.72
CA LEU A 202 -20.58 -1.20 5.74
C LEU A 202 -20.54 -1.83 4.34
N ILE A 203 -20.07 -3.07 4.21
CA ILE A 203 -20.04 -3.78 2.92
C ILE A 203 -21.46 -3.98 2.39
N LYS A 204 -22.42 -4.41 3.21
CA LYS A 204 -23.83 -4.56 2.79
C LYS A 204 -24.40 -3.23 2.26
N LYS A 205 -24.07 -2.12 2.92
CA LYS A 205 -24.49 -0.78 2.51
C LYS A 205 -23.81 -0.36 1.19
N LEU A 206 -22.49 -0.48 1.10
CA LEU A 206 -21.73 -0.15 -0.12
C LEU A 206 -22.14 -1.01 -1.31
N LYS A 207 -22.57 -2.25 -1.11
CA LYS A 207 -23.07 -3.12 -2.21
C LYS A 207 -24.28 -2.52 -2.91
N ARG A 208 -25.10 -1.77 -2.17
CA ARG A 208 -26.31 -1.12 -2.69
C ARG A 208 -26.00 0.25 -3.27
N GLU A 209 -25.11 1.01 -2.62
CA GLU A 209 -24.86 2.42 -2.97
C GLU A 209 -23.74 2.60 -4.00
N ASN A 210 -22.68 1.79 -3.95
CA ASN A 210 -21.50 1.95 -4.79
C ASN A 210 -20.66 0.66 -4.84
N PRO A 211 -20.98 -0.29 -5.73
CA PRO A 211 -20.32 -1.60 -5.82
C PRO A 211 -18.81 -1.51 -6.08
N GLU A 212 -18.34 -0.49 -6.80
CA GLU A 212 -16.93 -0.34 -7.15
C GLU A 212 -16.03 -0.05 -5.94
N LYS A 213 -16.55 0.68 -4.93
CA LYS A 213 -15.81 0.96 -3.68
C LYS A 213 -15.49 -0.30 -2.88
N ILE A 214 -16.23 -1.39 -3.07
CA ILE A 214 -15.99 -2.67 -2.40
C ILE A 214 -14.71 -3.31 -2.90
N PHE A 215 -14.48 -3.26 -4.21
CA PHE A 215 -13.25 -3.78 -4.79
C PHE A 215 -12.05 -3.06 -4.19
N VAL A 216 -12.08 -1.72 -4.13
CA VAL A 216 -11.02 -0.93 -3.51
C VAL A 216 -10.87 -1.22 -2.02
N LEU A 217 -11.96 -1.40 -1.27
CA LEU A 217 -11.92 -1.72 0.17
C LEU A 217 -11.26 -3.06 0.46
N HIS A 218 -11.47 -4.06 -0.41
CA HIS A 218 -10.86 -5.39 -0.28
C HIS A 218 -9.43 -5.46 -0.84
N HIS A 219 -9.09 -4.61 -1.80
CA HIS A 219 -7.82 -4.64 -2.53
C HIS A 219 -6.92 -3.44 -2.26
N ILE A 220 -7.22 -2.62 -1.23
CA ILE A 220 -6.26 -1.62 -0.78
C ILE A 220 -4.98 -2.37 -0.43
N ASN A 221 -3.90 -1.95 -1.07
CA ASN A 221 -2.58 -2.52 -0.87
C ASN A 221 -2.14 -2.28 0.58
N ASP A 222 -2.48 -3.26 1.43
CA ASP A 222 -1.98 -3.44 2.79
C ASP A 222 -0.45 -3.42 2.85
N VAL A 223 0.21 -3.57 1.69
CA VAL A 223 1.62 -3.31 1.40
C VAL A 223 2.14 -2.02 2.06
N ALA A 224 1.38 -0.91 2.07
CA ALA A 224 1.82 0.33 2.74
C ALA A 224 1.82 0.25 4.28
N LEU A 225 0.94 -0.56 4.87
CA LEU A 225 0.94 -0.86 6.30
C LEU A 225 2.02 -1.88 6.66
N ILE A 226 2.32 -2.79 5.74
CA ILE A 226 3.37 -3.81 5.86
C ILE A 226 4.78 -3.19 5.71
N ASN A 227 4.95 -2.16 4.87
CA ASN A 227 6.26 -1.58 4.51
C ASN A 227 6.69 -0.33 5.26
N ASN A 228 5.95 0.08 6.29
CA ASN A 228 6.46 1.08 7.24
C ASN A 228 7.52 0.41 8.14
N SER A 229 8.71 0.14 7.58
CA SER A 229 9.91 -0.47 8.17
C SER A 229 10.60 0.36 9.27
N LYS A 230 9.83 1.14 10.03
CA LYS A 230 10.23 1.69 11.34
C LYS A 230 9.07 1.56 12.32
N PHE A 231 8.48 0.37 12.37
CA PHE A 231 7.72 -0.11 13.51
C PHE A 231 8.71 -0.62 14.55
N GLY A 232 8.77 0.03 15.70
CA GLY A 232 9.72 -0.27 16.76
C GLY A 232 9.78 -1.77 17.08
N ASN A 233 11.00 -2.30 17.10
CA ASN A 233 11.55 -3.50 17.76
C ASN A 233 10.71 -4.78 17.93
N TRP A 234 9.57 -4.96 17.28
CA TRP A 234 8.84 -6.22 17.30
C TRP A 234 8.60 -6.70 15.87
N ASP A 235 9.58 -7.45 15.38
CA ASP A 235 9.59 -8.25 14.15
C ASP A 235 8.16 -8.68 13.75
N PHE A 236 7.57 -7.96 12.81
CA PHE A 236 6.54 -8.54 11.97
C PHE A 236 7.30 -9.51 11.07
N GLY A 237 7.45 -10.76 11.53
CA GLY A 237 8.21 -11.83 10.89
C GLY A 237 7.71 -12.21 9.50
N PHE A 238 7.74 -11.25 8.57
CA PHE A 238 7.47 -11.40 7.17
C PHE A 238 8.79 -11.26 6.43
N GLY A 239 9.43 -12.40 6.19
CA GLY A 239 10.07 -12.61 4.89
C GLY A 239 8.97 -12.60 3.83
N ILE A 240 8.59 -11.40 3.38
CA ILE A 240 8.17 -11.11 2.02
C ILE A 240 9.14 -10.01 1.60
N SER A 241 10.06 -10.35 0.71
CA SER A 241 10.95 -9.39 0.04
C SER A 241 10.14 -8.15 -0.36
N ALA A 242 10.67 -6.97 -0.04
CA ALA A 242 10.11 -5.71 -0.51
C ALA A 242 9.86 -5.80 -2.03
N GLN A 243 8.63 -5.60 -2.51
CA GLN A 243 8.36 -5.67 -3.94
C GLN A 243 9.07 -4.52 -4.66
N ARG A 244 10.22 -4.83 -5.25
CA ARG A 244 11.01 -3.95 -6.10
C ARG A 244 10.50 -4.10 -7.54
N ILE A 245 9.87 -3.05 -8.04
CA ILE A 245 9.41 -2.96 -9.44
C ILE A 245 10.37 -2.04 -10.18
N GLU A 246 10.91 -2.52 -11.29
CA GLU A 246 11.68 -1.70 -12.22
C GLU A 246 10.84 -1.38 -13.45
N GLY A 247 10.68 -0.09 -13.75
CA GLY A 247 9.96 0.41 -14.91
C GLY A 247 10.91 0.92 -15.98
N TYR A 248 10.68 0.53 -17.24
CA TYR A 248 11.51 0.88 -18.38
C TYR A 248 10.70 1.61 -19.46
N ASP A 249 11.26 2.71 -19.95
CA ASP A 249 10.73 3.51 -21.07
C ASP A 249 11.86 3.81 -22.07
N ILE A 250 11.56 3.72 -23.37
CA ILE A 250 12.48 4.08 -24.46
C ILE A 250 11.94 5.34 -25.12
N SER A 251 12.71 6.42 -25.08
CA SER A 251 12.28 7.71 -25.60
C SER A 251 13.07 8.13 -26.83
N HIS A 252 12.33 8.35 -27.93
CA HIS A 252 12.79 8.95 -29.17
C HIS A 252 12.32 10.40 -29.24
N PHE A 253 13.25 11.35 -29.37
CA PHE A 253 12.91 12.74 -29.68
C PHE A 253 13.64 13.14 -30.95
N GLY A 254 12.89 13.63 -31.94
CA GLY A 254 13.41 13.98 -33.26
C GLY A 254 14.69 14.81 -33.17
N GLY A 255 15.78 14.27 -33.73
CA GLY A 255 17.10 14.92 -33.84
C GLY A 255 18.08 14.69 -32.69
N LYS A 256 17.74 13.98 -31.59
CA LYS A 256 18.67 13.73 -30.45
C LYS A 256 18.96 12.25 -30.22
N GLU A 257 20.04 11.97 -29.49
CA GLU A 257 20.41 10.61 -29.08
C GLU A 257 19.28 9.97 -28.24
N PRO A 258 18.81 8.77 -28.62
CA PRO A 258 17.77 8.08 -27.87
C PRO A 258 18.28 7.67 -26.48
N VAL A 259 17.36 7.60 -25.53
CA VAL A 259 17.66 7.25 -24.14
C VAL A 259 16.67 6.23 -23.60
N GLY A 260 17.19 5.26 -22.86
CA GLY A 260 16.41 4.38 -22.01
C GLY A 260 16.34 4.91 -20.58
N ALA A 261 15.13 5.03 -20.04
CA ALA A 261 14.89 5.41 -18.66
C ALA A 261 14.53 4.18 -17.84
N MET A 262 15.20 4.02 -16.69
CA MET A 262 14.84 3.04 -15.67
C MET A 262 14.44 3.77 -14.39
N VAL A 263 13.25 3.46 -13.89
CA VAL A 263 12.76 3.93 -12.60
C VAL A 263 12.53 2.75 -11.66
N VAL A 264 12.65 3.00 -10.38
CA VAL A 264 12.50 1.98 -9.35
C VAL A 264 11.38 2.37 -8.41
N PHE A 265 10.47 1.43 -8.16
CA PHE A 265 9.49 1.51 -7.10
C PHE A 265 9.78 0.42 -6.09
N ILE A 266 9.95 0.81 -4.84
CA ILE A 266 10.04 -0.14 -3.74
C ILE A 266 8.75 0.00 -2.97
N ASN A 267 8.00 -1.11 -2.86
CA ASN A 267 6.81 -1.15 -2.02
C ASN A 267 5.72 -0.15 -2.43
N GLY A 268 5.61 0.13 -3.73
CA GLY A 268 4.63 1.04 -4.32
C GLY A 268 4.99 2.53 -4.24
N ALA A 269 6.20 2.87 -3.77
CA ALA A 269 6.71 4.24 -3.77
C ALA A 269 7.96 4.34 -4.67
N ALA A 270 8.05 5.45 -5.39
CA ALA A 270 9.22 5.78 -6.21
C ALA A 270 10.47 5.95 -5.35
N ASP A 271 11.54 5.22 -5.66
CA ASP A 271 12.87 5.42 -5.11
C ASP A 271 13.78 6.06 -6.17
N LYS A 272 13.80 7.39 -6.17
CA LYS A 272 14.54 8.20 -7.15
C LYS A 272 16.06 8.01 -7.08
N SER A 273 16.59 7.58 -5.94
CA SER A 273 18.04 7.34 -5.78
C SER A 273 18.53 6.18 -6.68
N GLN A 274 17.61 5.31 -7.08
CA GLN A 274 17.90 4.13 -7.89
C GLN A 274 17.51 4.28 -9.35
N TYR A 275 17.13 5.49 -9.78
CA TYR A 275 16.82 5.76 -11.17
C TYR A 275 18.09 5.74 -12.00
N ARG A 276 18.00 5.28 -13.25
CA ARG A 276 19.13 5.21 -14.17
C ARG A 276 18.70 5.66 -15.56
N LEU A 277 19.61 6.34 -16.24
CA LEU A 277 19.47 6.71 -17.64
C LEU A 277 20.55 6.00 -18.43
N PHE A 278 20.13 5.36 -19.51
CA PHE A 278 20.99 4.66 -20.44
C PHE A 278 21.00 5.46 -21.74
N LYS A 279 22.11 6.14 -22.01
CA LYS A 279 22.36 6.68 -23.35
C LYS A 279 22.57 5.50 -24.29
N ILE A 280 21.74 5.40 -25.33
CA ILE A 280 21.83 4.33 -26.32
C ILE A 280 23.05 4.60 -27.18
N LYS A 281 23.96 3.62 -27.26
CA LYS A 281 25.22 3.77 -28.01
C LYS A 281 25.16 3.12 -29.39
N ASN A 282 24.38 2.04 -29.52
CA ASN A 282 24.56 1.13 -30.64
C ASN A 282 23.24 0.80 -31.32
N THR A 283 22.81 1.68 -32.23
CA THR A 283 21.75 1.34 -33.18
C THR A 283 22.15 1.78 -34.58
N LYS A 284 22.44 0.79 -35.45
CA LYS A 284 22.55 1.00 -36.90
C LYS A 284 21.29 1.67 -37.48
N ASN A 285 20.16 1.58 -36.76
CA ASN A 285 18.91 2.25 -37.10
C ASN A 285 18.31 2.94 -35.87
N LYS A 286 18.28 4.29 -35.85
CA LYS A 286 17.79 5.12 -34.72
C LYS A 286 16.27 5.03 -34.49
N PHE A 287 15.58 4.15 -35.20
CA PHE A 287 14.13 3.94 -35.16
C PHE A 287 13.73 2.54 -34.65
N ASP A 288 14.69 1.74 -34.17
CA ASP A 288 14.41 0.40 -33.64
C ASP A 288 14.31 0.39 -32.10
N ASP A 289 13.12 0.71 -31.59
CA ASP A 289 12.79 0.68 -30.16
C ASP A 289 13.09 -0.67 -29.49
N LEU A 290 12.98 -1.79 -30.23
CA LEU A 290 13.22 -3.13 -29.69
C LEU A 290 14.70 -3.38 -29.47
N ALA A 291 15.56 -2.96 -30.41
CA ALA A 291 17.00 -3.06 -30.26
C ALA A 291 17.52 -2.17 -29.11
N MET A 292 16.94 -0.97 -28.95
CA MET A 292 17.30 -0.08 -27.84
C MET A 292 16.89 -0.65 -26.49
N LEU A 293 15.69 -1.21 -26.39
CA LEU A 293 15.24 -1.88 -25.18
C LEU A 293 16.14 -3.06 -24.82
N GLU A 294 16.56 -3.85 -25.81
CA GLU A 294 17.51 -4.94 -25.61
C GLU A 294 18.87 -4.44 -25.08
N GLU A 295 19.45 -3.39 -25.66
CA GLU A 295 20.70 -2.79 -25.17
C GLU A 295 20.57 -2.37 -23.69
N VAL A 296 19.47 -1.69 -23.33
CA VAL A 296 19.21 -1.23 -21.97
C VAL A 296 19.14 -2.39 -20.99
N LEU A 297 18.39 -3.44 -21.32
CA LEU A 297 18.19 -4.60 -20.46
C LEU A 297 19.50 -5.39 -20.31
N GLN A 298 20.24 -5.64 -21.39
CA GLN A 298 21.54 -6.32 -21.33
C GLN A 298 22.51 -5.56 -20.41
N ARG A 299 22.64 -4.24 -20.60
CA ARG A 299 23.50 -3.40 -19.76
C ARG A 299 23.06 -3.43 -18.31
N ARG A 300 21.76 -3.30 -18.04
CA ARG A 300 21.20 -3.33 -16.69
C ARG A 300 21.49 -4.65 -15.97
N PHE A 301 21.30 -5.79 -16.62
CA PHE A 301 21.42 -7.12 -15.98
C PHE A 301 22.85 -7.68 -15.96
N ASN A 302 23.78 -6.99 -16.64
CA ASN A 302 25.22 -7.18 -16.46
C ASN A 302 25.76 -6.51 -15.19
N HIS A 303 25.10 -5.47 -14.66
CA HIS A 303 25.39 -4.91 -13.33
C HIS A 303 24.89 -5.83 -12.21
N LYS A 304 25.73 -6.79 -11.80
CA LYS A 304 25.40 -7.78 -10.75
C LYS A 304 25.30 -7.18 -9.36
N GLU A 305 25.92 -6.04 -9.13
CA GLU A 305 25.91 -5.29 -7.88
C GLU A 305 24.58 -4.55 -7.63
N TRP A 306 23.74 -4.39 -8.66
CA TRP A 306 22.42 -3.77 -8.50
C TRP A 306 21.38 -4.82 -8.13
N GLN A 307 20.65 -4.56 -7.05
CA GLN A 307 19.58 -5.43 -6.57
C GLN A 307 18.61 -5.83 -7.70
N MET A 308 18.33 -7.13 -7.83
CA MET A 308 17.38 -7.65 -8.80
C MET A 308 15.94 -7.21 -8.50
N PRO A 309 15.13 -6.83 -9.52
CA PRO A 309 13.72 -6.56 -9.33
C PRO A 309 12.92 -7.84 -9.11
N ASP A 310 11.80 -7.72 -8.40
CA ASP A 310 10.80 -8.78 -8.30
C ASP A 310 9.83 -8.74 -9.51
N ILE A 311 9.67 -7.57 -10.13
CA ILE A 311 8.81 -7.37 -11.31
C ILE A 311 9.48 -6.37 -12.26
N ILE A 312 9.45 -6.67 -13.55
CA ILE A 312 9.84 -5.75 -14.62
C ILE A 312 8.58 -5.22 -15.30
N LEU A 313 8.47 -3.90 -15.40
CA LEU A 313 7.44 -3.20 -16.16
C LEU A 313 8.07 -2.56 -17.39
N ILE A 314 7.51 -2.83 -18.57
CA ILE A 314 7.92 -2.22 -19.83
C ILE A 314 6.78 -1.31 -20.33
N ASP A 315 7.11 -0.07 -20.68
CA ASP A 315 6.20 0.81 -21.42
C ASP A 315 6.16 0.35 -22.89
N GLY A 316 5.27 -0.62 -23.16
CA GLY A 316 5.24 -1.30 -24.46
C GLY A 316 4.29 -2.46 -24.50
N GLY A 317 3.95 -2.86 -25.73
CA GLY A 317 3.04 -3.95 -26.02
C GLY A 317 3.73 -5.31 -26.18
N LYS A 318 3.06 -6.20 -26.91
CA LYS A 318 3.46 -7.61 -27.06
C LYS A 318 4.89 -7.78 -27.58
N ASN A 319 5.30 -6.97 -28.56
CA ASN A 319 6.63 -7.09 -29.19
C ASN A 319 7.75 -6.78 -28.20
N GLN A 320 7.60 -5.72 -27.41
CA GLN A 320 8.56 -5.33 -26.36
C GLN A 320 8.66 -6.41 -25.28
N ILE A 321 7.53 -7.01 -24.89
CA ILE A 321 7.48 -8.07 -23.87
C ILE A 321 8.14 -9.36 -24.36
N VAL A 322 7.90 -9.74 -25.61
CA VAL A 322 8.56 -10.90 -26.23
C VAL A 322 10.07 -10.68 -26.31
N ARG A 323 10.52 -9.49 -26.73
CA ARG A 323 11.95 -9.14 -26.76
C ARG A 323 12.58 -9.17 -25.37
N THR A 324 11.92 -8.55 -24.38
CA THR A 324 12.36 -8.56 -22.97
C THR A 324 12.51 -9.99 -22.45
N LYS A 325 11.52 -10.86 -22.73
CA LYS A 325 11.57 -12.27 -22.34
C LYS A 325 12.78 -12.96 -22.95
N LYS A 326 13.05 -12.75 -24.24
CA LYS A 326 14.21 -13.34 -24.94
C LYS A 326 15.52 -12.95 -24.26
N VAL A 327 15.74 -11.66 -24.03
CA VAL A 327 16.96 -11.13 -23.39
C VAL A 327 17.15 -11.72 -21.99
N LEU A 328 16.09 -11.78 -21.17
CA LEU A 328 16.19 -12.36 -19.83
C LEU A 328 16.46 -13.86 -19.86
N SER A 329 15.88 -14.60 -20.81
CA SER A 329 16.14 -16.03 -20.98
C SER A 329 17.59 -16.31 -21.38
N GLU A 330 18.18 -15.50 -22.27
CA GLU A 330 19.61 -15.61 -22.64
C GLU A 330 20.53 -15.34 -21.44
N LEU A 331 20.09 -14.51 -20.50
CA LEU A 331 20.81 -14.21 -19.25
C LEU A 331 20.46 -15.18 -18.10
N ASN A 332 19.64 -16.22 -18.34
CA ASN A 332 19.14 -17.16 -17.33
C ASN A 332 18.36 -16.49 -16.16
N ILE A 333 17.64 -15.41 -16.44
CA ILE A 333 16.85 -14.65 -15.46
C ILE A 333 15.35 -14.92 -15.66
N PHE A 334 14.68 -15.33 -14.58
CA PHE A 334 13.25 -15.66 -14.59
C PHE A 334 12.44 -14.72 -13.69
N ILE A 335 12.33 -13.45 -14.10
CA ILE A 335 11.55 -12.42 -13.40
C ILE A 335 10.21 -12.21 -14.12
N PRO A 336 9.08 -12.03 -13.40
CA PRO A 336 7.80 -11.61 -13.96
C PRO A 336 7.90 -10.32 -14.77
N ILE A 337 7.39 -10.33 -16.01
CA ILE A 337 7.38 -9.18 -16.92
C ILE A 337 5.94 -8.73 -17.16
N VAL A 338 5.72 -7.43 -17.08
CA VAL A 338 4.44 -6.78 -17.37
C VAL A 338 4.64 -5.68 -18.41
N GLY A 339 3.78 -5.64 -19.42
CA GLY A 339 3.71 -4.57 -20.41
C GLY A 339 2.42 -3.80 -20.29
N ILE A 340 2.45 -2.51 -20.58
CA ILE A 340 1.25 -1.68 -20.70
C ILE A 340 1.13 -1.21 -22.15
N ALA A 341 0.15 -1.73 -22.87
CA ALA A 341 -0.18 -1.32 -24.23
C ALA A 341 -1.40 -0.39 -24.24
N LYS A 342 -1.45 0.55 -25.20
CA LYS A 342 -2.67 1.31 -25.50
C LYS A 342 -3.66 0.41 -26.24
N ILE A 343 -4.94 0.46 -25.89
CA ILE A 343 -6.00 -0.22 -26.64
C ILE A 343 -6.26 0.55 -27.94
N LEU A 344 -6.07 -0.11 -29.08
CA LEU A 344 -6.39 0.43 -30.40
C LEU A 344 -7.81 -0.03 -30.81
N GLY A 345 -8.64 0.89 -31.30
CA GLY A 345 -9.95 0.55 -31.88
C GLY A 345 -9.84 -0.03 -33.28
N HIS A 346 -10.94 -0.57 -33.82
CA HIS A 346 -11.02 -1.13 -35.18
C HIS A 346 -10.64 -0.12 -36.30
N SER A 347 -10.66 1.18 -36.01
CA SER A 347 -10.27 2.26 -36.93
C SER A 347 -8.82 2.75 -36.75
N GLY A 348 -7.98 2.05 -35.98
CA GLY A 348 -6.59 2.47 -35.70
C GLY A 348 -6.46 3.66 -34.75
N ARG A 349 -7.57 4.27 -34.32
CA ARG A 349 -7.58 5.32 -33.29
C ARG A 349 -7.46 4.70 -31.89
N ALA A 350 -6.58 5.25 -31.05
CA ALA A 350 -6.40 4.80 -29.67
C ALA A 350 -7.69 5.06 -28.86
N TYR A 351 -8.30 4.00 -28.32
CA TYR A 351 -9.32 4.13 -27.29
C TYR A 351 -8.64 4.41 -25.95
N SER A 352 -9.30 5.20 -25.10
CA SER A 352 -8.84 5.50 -23.75
C SER A 352 -8.90 4.26 -22.86
N GLY A 353 -7.87 3.42 -22.92
CA GLY A 353 -7.69 2.27 -22.03
C GLY A 353 -6.32 1.61 -22.17
N ASP A 354 -5.79 1.15 -21.05
CA ASP A 354 -4.53 0.40 -20.97
C ASP A 354 -4.81 -1.12 -20.92
N GLN A 355 -4.17 -1.90 -21.77
CA GLN A 355 -4.16 -3.36 -21.72
C GLN A 355 -2.85 -3.87 -21.10
N LEU A 356 -2.95 -4.79 -20.14
CA LEU A 356 -1.77 -5.42 -19.54
C LEU A 356 -1.37 -6.66 -20.34
N VAL A 357 -0.10 -6.76 -20.68
CA VAL A 357 0.54 -7.91 -21.33
C VAL A 357 1.49 -8.56 -20.32
N PHE A 358 1.58 -9.89 -20.29
CA PHE A 358 2.34 -10.61 -19.26
C PHE A 358 3.27 -11.66 -19.89
N ALA A 359 4.47 -11.81 -19.32
CA ALA A 359 5.38 -12.93 -19.59
C ALA A 359 6.07 -13.39 -18.31
N ASN A 360 6.40 -14.69 -18.21
CA ASN A 360 7.00 -15.31 -17.01
C ASN A 360 6.16 -15.12 -15.73
N VAL A 361 4.83 -15.05 -15.86
CA VAL A 361 3.91 -14.82 -14.73
C VAL A 361 3.06 -16.06 -14.47
N LYS A 362 3.12 -16.59 -13.25
CA LYS A 362 2.23 -17.67 -12.78
C LYS A 362 0.78 -17.17 -12.65
N PRO A 363 -0.26 -18.01 -12.84
CA PRO A 363 -1.67 -17.59 -12.79
C PRO A 363 -2.07 -16.81 -11.51
N SER A 364 -1.55 -17.23 -10.35
CA SER A 364 -1.79 -16.57 -9.06
C SER A 364 -1.20 -15.15 -9.01
N VAL A 365 -0.01 -14.95 -9.57
CA VAL A 365 0.68 -13.64 -9.63
C VAL A 365 0.02 -12.74 -10.66
N LYS A 366 -0.46 -13.30 -11.78
CA LYS A 366 -1.18 -12.55 -12.82
C LYS A 366 -2.40 -11.84 -12.26
N LYS A 367 -3.19 -12.51 -11.42
CA LYS A 367 -4.36 -11.91 -10.76
C LYS A 367 -3.99 -10.72 -9.86
N LEU A 368 -2.88 -10.83 -9.12
CA LEU A 368 -2.36 -9.77 -8.26
C LEU A 368 -1.85 -8.55 -9.05
N LEU A 369 -1.22 -8.78 -10.21
CA LEU A 369 -0.74 -7.71 -11.08
C LEU A 369 -1.90 -6.97 -11.75
N ILE A 370 -2.94 -7.71 -12.18
CA ILE A 370 -4.19 -7.10 -12.69
C ILE A 370 -4.84 -6.22 -11.63
N SER A 371 -4.93 -6.68 -10.38
CA SER A 371 -5.47 -5.84 -9.29
C SER A 371 -4.57 -4.66 -8.90
N SER A 372 -3.28 -4.68 -9.29
CA SER A 372 -2.30 -3.64 -9.01
C SER A 372 -2.10 -2.65 -10.17
N LYS A 373 -3.02 -2.63 -11.16
CA LYS A 373 -2.94 -1.81 -12.37
C LYS A 373 -2.59 -0.35 -12.12
N ILE A 374 -3.13 0.26 -11.06
CA ILE A 374 -2.87 1.66 -10.71
C ILE A 374 -1.39 1.90 -10.39
N ILE A 375 -0.74 1.01 -9.63
CA ILE A 375 0.68 1.14 -9.31
C ILE A 375 1.52 0.95 -10.57
N LEU A 376 1.17 -0.03 -11.42
CA LEU A 376 1.87 -0.26 -12.68
C LEU A 376 1.76 0.96 -13.61
N GLN A 377 0.60 1.62 -13.67
CA GLN A 377 0.42 2.88 -14.38
C GLN A 377 1.27 4.01 -13.79
N GLN A 378 1.39 4.10 -12.46
CA GLN A 378 2.27 5.09 -11.82
C GLN A 378 3.74 4.86 -12.17
N VAL A 379 4.20 3.60 -12.17
CA VAL A 379 5.57 3.25 -12.55
C VAL A 379 5.82 3.65 -14.01
N ARG A 380 4.92 3.32 -14.94
CA ARG A 380 5.02 3.74 -16.35
C ARG A 380 5.09 5.25 -16.48
N ASN A 381 4.12 5.95 -15.90
CA ASN A 381 4.03 7.41 -16.01
C ASN A 381 5.28 8.09 -15.42
N GLU A 382 5.87 7.51 -14.37
CA GLU A 382 7.11 7.99 -13.79
C GLU A 382 8.33 7.72 -14.67
N ALA A 383 8.42 6.55 -15.33
CA ALA A 383 9.46 6.25 -16.32
C ALA A 383 9.43 7.25 -17.48
N HIS A 384 8.24 7.46 -18.05
CA HIS A 384 7.99 8.42 -19.10
C HIS A 384 8.34 9.86 -18.67
N ARG A 385 7.90 10.27 -17.47
CA ARG A 385 8.25 11.58 -16.89
C ARG A 385 9.75 11.75 -16.74
N PHE A 386 10.44 10.72 -16.24
CA PHE A 386 11.87 10.76 -16.01
C PHE A 386 12.64 10.94 -17.33
N ALA A 387 12.27 10.20 -18.38
CA ALA A 387 12.82 10.36 -19.73
C ALA A 387 12.63 11.79 -20.27
N ILE A 388 11.40 12.32 -20.21
CA ILE A 388 11.08 13.69 -20.67
C ILE A 388 11.88 14.75 -19.88
N SER A 389 11.96 14.60 -18.55
CA SER A 389 12.62 15.58 -17.69
C SER A 389 14.11 15.73 -18.00
N PHE A 390 14.78 14.63 -18.32
CA PHE A 390 16.18 14.63 -18.72
C PHE A 390 16.39 15.35 -20.06
N GLN A 391 15.53 15.08 -21.03
CA GLN A 391 15.60 15.71 -22.35
C GLN A 391 15.33 17.22 -22.29
N ARG A 392 14.40 17.67 -21.44
CA ARG A 392 14.13 19.11 -21.22
C ARG A 392 15.32 19.84 -20.60
N ARG A 393 16.01 19.26 -19.61
CA ARG A 393 17.23 19.84 -19.00
C ARG A 393 18.40 19.96 -19.98
N ARG A 394 18.43 19.14 -21.04
CA ARG A 394 19.39 19.30 -22.16
C ARG A 394 18.98 20.39 -23.16
N ARG A 395 17.76 20.94 -23.12
CA ARG A 395 17.37 22.09 -23.96
C ARG A 395 17.83 23.41 -23.33
N SER A 396 17.57 23.60 -22.04
CA SER A 396 17.96 24.81 -21.27
C SER A 396 19.47 24.98 -21.03
N LYS A 397 20.31 24.16 -21.67
CA LYS A 397 21.78 24.23 -21.59
C LYS A 397 22.40 24.61 -22.95
N PHE A 398 21.56 24.73 -23.99
CA PHE A 398 21.93 25.06 -25.37
C PHE A 398 21.09 26.23 -25.93
N GLU A 399 20.26 26.85 -25.09
CA GLU A 399 19.74 28.21 -25.16
C GLU A 399 20.40 28.97 -24.02
#